data_AF-A0A1W9S6A1-F1
#
_entry.id   AF-A0A1W9S6A1-F1
#
_cell.length_a   1.000
_cell.length_b   1.000
_cell.length_c   1.000
_cell.angle_alpha   90.00
_cell.angle_beta   90.00
_cell.angle_gamma   90.00
#
_symmetry.space_group_name_H-M   'P 1'
#
loop_
_entity.id
_entity.type
_entity.pdbx_description
1 polymer ?
#
loop_
_entity_poly.entity_id
_entity_poly.type
_entity_poly.pdbx_seq_one_letter_code
_entity_poly.pdbx_strand_id
1 'polypeptide(L)'
;MAIYVDKKTRVIVQGITGRDGSFHSRQMLDYGTNIVAGVTPGKGGSEIYGVPVFDSMAEAVEKTKANTSIIFVPPMFAVDAIFEAARSGISLIVCISEGIPAIDMVKVYNYLKEKGVRLIGPNCPGIISPGMSKVGILPAQIFAKGPIGVVSRSGTLTYEIVHNLTIKGLGQSTCIGIGGDPIIGTNFIDCLEAFENDPATKGIVLIGEIGGSDEEMAAEYIKRNVTKPVVGFIAGQTAPPGKRMGHAGAIISGASGLAEDKIRAFNEVGIPVAEIPSQISDLMAEKLAEYQKKLARKKAIVKSKKKTKKTAKKKTAKKVVKKKAKKAIKRVTKKTAKKKTVSRKLVRKRAERKTTALRKSGRRK
;
A
#
# COMPACT_ATOMS: atom_id res chain seq x y z
N MET A 1 3.46 1.99 9.01
CA MET A 1 2.07 1.65 8.68
C MET A 1 2.03 0.18 8.34
N ALA A 2 0.84 -0.39 8.27
CA ALA A 2 0.57 -1.79 7.96
C ALA A 2 -0.79 -1.83 7.26
N ILE A 3 -1.08 -2.92 6.53
CA ILE A 3 -2.39 -3.09 5.89
C ILE A 3 -3.26 -4.06 6.70
N TYR A 4 -4.55 -3.75 6.78
CA TYR A 4 -5.64 -4.51 7.41
C TYR A 4 -5.55 -4.76 8.93
N VAL A 5 -4.38 -5.11 9.49
CA VAL A 5 -4.18 -5.28 10.93
C VAL A 5 -2.98 -4.48 11.45
N ASP A 6 -3.17 -3.82 12.59
CA ASP A 6 -2.16 -3.03 13.28
C ASP A 6 -2.40 -3.03 14.81
N LYS A 7 -1.72 -2.14 15.54
CA LYS A 7 -1.85 -2.03 17.02
C LYS A 7 -3.24 -1.57 17.51
N LYS A 8 -4.08 -1.00 16.63
CA LYS A 8 -5.45 -0.55 16.95
C LYS A 8 -6.48 -1.65 16.69
N THR A 9 -6.08 -2.75 16.07
CA THR A 9 -6.94 -3.92 15.83
C THR A 9 -7.40 -4.52 17.16
N ARG A 10 -8.72 -4.66 17.33
CA ARG A 10 -9.37 -5.29 18.48
C ARG A 10 -10.08 -6.55 18.00
N VAL A 11 -9.61 -7.70 18.45
CA VAL A 11 -9.98 -9.00 17.88
C VAL A 11 -11.00 -9.71 18.76
N ILE A 12 -12.05 -10.25 18.14
CA ILE A 12 -12.92 -11.27 18.72
C ILE A 12 -12.55 -12.64 18.17
N VAL A 13 -12.45 -13.65 19.05
CA VAL A 13 -12.23 -15.05 18.63
C VAL A 13 -13.54 -15.83 18.68
N GLN A 14 -14.11 -16.15 17.52
CA GLN A 14 -15.26 -17.05 17.42
C GLN A 14 -14.81 -18.49 17.54
N GLY A 15 -15.37 -19.21 18.52
CA GLY A 15 -14.90 -20.55 18.91
C GLY A 15 -13.73 -20.53 19.88
N ILE A 16 -13.55 -19.47 20.68
CA ILE A 16 -12.41 -19.30 21.61
C ILE A 16 -12.22 -20.47 22.58
N THR A 17 -13.31 -21.11 23.01
CA THR A 17 -13.25 -22.21 24.00
C THR A 17 -12.99 -23.57 23.35
N GLY A 18 -12.92 -23.64 22.02
CA GLY A 18 -12.53 -24.84 21.29
C GLY A 18 -11.01 -25.10 21.38
N ARG A 19 -10.58 -26.29 20.99
CA ARG A 19 -9.16 -26.68 21.02
C ARG A 19 -8.26 -25.69 20.27
N ASP A 20 -8.55 -25.44 19.00
CA ASP A 20 -7.69 -24.60 18.15
C ASP A 20 -7.90 -23.11 18.45
N GLY A 21 -9.14 -22.72 18.75
CA GLY A 21 -9.46 -21.36 19.18
C GLY A 21 -8.71 -20.95 20.44
N SER A 22 -8.71 -21.78 21.48
CA SER A 22 -7.98 -21.49 22.73
C SER A 22 -6.47 -21.53 22.51
N PHE A 23 -5.95 -22.55 21.83
CA PHE A 23 -4.51 -22.68 21.54
C PHE A 23 -3.95 -21.47 20.80
N HIS A 24 -4.59 -21.04 19.70
CA HIS A 24 -4.12 -19.90 18.95
C HIS A 24 -4.44 -18.56 19.61
N SER A 25 -5.50 -18.47 20.42
CA SER A 25 -5.74 -17.28 21.26
C SER A 25 -4.58 -17.04 22.22
N ARG A 26 -4.07 -18.09 22.86
CA ARG A 26 -2.91 -17.96 23.74
C ARG A 26 -1.70 -17.42 22.99
N GLN A 27 -1.38 -17.98 21.83
CA GLN A 27 -0.24 -17.51 21.04
C GLN A 27 -0.42 -16.09 20.50
N MET A 28 -1.65 -15.70 20.14
CA MET A 28 -1.95 -14.33 19.72
C MET A 28 -1.78 -13.34 20.87
N LEU A 29 -2.22 -13.69 22.09
CA LEU A 29 -1.98 -12.90 23.29
C LEU A 29 -0.49 -12.80 23.61
N ASP A 30 0.24 -13.91 23.60
CA ASP A 30 1.69 -13.95 23.85
C ASP A 30 2.47 -13.11 22.83
N TYR A 31 1.96 -12.99 21.59
CA TYR A 31 2.52 -12.11 20.57
C TYR A 31 2.22 -10.61 20.77
N GLY A 32 1.21 -10.29 21.59
CA GLY A 32 0.75 -8.93 21.84
C GLY A 32 -0.45 -8.48 20.98
N THR A 33 -1.17 -9.41 20.34
CA THR A 33 -2.44 -9.10 19.68
C THR A 33 -3.48 -8.72 20.73
N ASN A 34 -4.22 -7.62 20.50
CA ASN A 34 -5.28 -7.17 21.39
C ASN A 34 -6.57 -7.98 21.16
N ILE A 35 -6.68 -9.14 21.81
CA ILE A 35 -7.91 -9.92 21.88
C ILE A 35 -8.79 -9.34 22.97
N VAL A 36 -9.96 -8.84 22.58
CA VAL A 36 -10.86 -8.13 23.51
C VAL A 36 -12.03 -8.99 23.99
N ALA A 37 -12.35 -10.05 23.25
CA ALA A 37 -13.40 -11.00 23.60
C ALA A 37 -13.24 -12.32 22.84
N GLY A 38 -13.93 -13.35 23.31
CA GLY A 38 -14.26 -14.50 22.50
C GLY A 38 -15.76 -14.78 22.52
N VAL A 39 -16.21 -15.59 21.57
CA VAL A 39 -17.61 -15.99 21.44
C VAL A 39 -17.70 -17.52 21.43
N THR A 40 -18.55 -18.06 22.29
CA THR A 40 -18.99 -19.45 22.24
C THR A 40 -20.40 -19.52 22.82
N PRO A 41 -21.43 -19.84 22.00
CA PRO A 41 -22.80 -19.98 22.49
C PRO A 41 -22.91 -20.97 23.66
N GLY A 42 -23.62 -20.58 24.71
CA GLY A 42 -23.80 -21.35 25.94
C GLY A 42 -22.65 -21.20 26.94
N LYS A 43 -21.68 -20.30 26.68
CA LYS A 43 -20.54 -20.04 27.58
C LYS A 43 -20.33 -18.54 27.87
N GLY A 44 -21.33 -17.71 27.60
CA GLY A 44 -21.32 -16.30 28.00
C GLY A 44 -21.08 -16.13 29.50
N GLY A 45 -20.27 -15.12 29.85
CA GLY A 45 -19.88 -14.84 31.24
C GLY A 45 -18.68 -15.65 31.75
N SER A 46 -18.16 -16.60 30.97
CA SER A 46 -16.88 -17.27 31.25
C SER A 46 -15.67 -16.47 30.75
N GLU A 47 -14.46 -16.95 31.04
CA GLU A 47 -13.21 -16.32 30.61
C GLU A 47 -12.20 -17.36 30.12
N ILE A 48 -11.38 -16.97 29.13
CA ILE A 48 -10.24 -17.77 28.63
C ILE A 48 -9.00 -16.88 28.62
N TYR A 49 -7.98 -17.22 29.42
CA TYR A 49 -6.74 -16.43 29.56
C TYR A 49 -6.98 -14.95 29.90
N GLY A 50 -8.02 -14.66 30.70
CA GLY A 50 -8.42 -13.29 31.06
C GLY A 50 -9.18 -12.55 29.95
N VAL A 51 -9.56 -13.23 28.86
CA VAL A 51 -10.43 -12.70 27.81
C VAL A 51 -11.89 -13.10 28.12
N PRO A 52 -12.82 -12.13 28.21
CA PRO A 52 -14.23 -12.44 28.46
C PRO A 52 -14.88 -13.17 27.28
N VAL A 53 -15.73 -14.15 27.59
CA VAL A 53 -16.49 -14.93 26.61
C VAL A 53 -17.95 -14.48 26.62
N PHE A 54 -18.51 -14.30 25.43
CA PHE A 54 -19.90 -13.93 25.22
C PHE A 54 -20.64 -15.03 24.45
N ASP A 55 -21.96 -15.04 24.57
CA ASP A 55 -22.81 -15.98 23.82
C ASP A 55 -22.98 -15.57 22.35
N SER A 56 -22.88 -14.26 22.05
CA SER A 56 -23.10 -13.72 20.70
C SER A 56 -22.06 -12.68 20.28
N MET A 57 -21.84 -12.56 18.97
CA MET A 57 -21.02 -11.51 18.38
C MET A 57 -21.59 -10.11 18.62
N ALA A 58 -22.92 -9.96 18.61
CA ALA A 58 -23.57 -8.66 18.81
C ALA A 58 -23.22 -8.07 20.18
N GLU A 59 -23.37 -8.86 21.24
CA GLU A 59 -23.02 -8.45 22.61
C GLU A 59 -21.52 -8.17 22.74
N ALA A 60 -20.68 -9.06 22.20
CA ALA A 60 -19.23 -8.91 22.25
C ALA A 60 -18.78 -7.61 21.57
N VAL A 61 -19.30 -7.30 20.38
CA VAL A 61 -18.96 -6.05 19.66
C VAL A 61 -19.50 -4.83 20.39
N GLU A 62 -20.73 -4.88 20.92
CA GLU A 62 -21.31 -3.76 21.66
C GLU A 62 -20.43 -3.36 22.85
N LYS A 63 -19.99 -4.33 23.64
CA LYS A 63 -19.21 -4.10 24.87
C LYS A 63 -17.75 -3.75 24.60
N THR A 64 -17.14 -4.36 23.59
CA THR A 64 -15.68 -4.23 23.36
C THR A 64 -15.30 -3.31 22.20
N LYS A 65 -16.28 -2.93 21.39
CA LYS A 65 -16.10 -2.18 20.15
C LYS A 65 -15.10 -2.85 19.21
N ALA A 66 -15.04 -4.18 19.18
CA ALA A 66 -14.14 -4.91 18.30
C ALA A 66 -14.35 -4.53 16.83
N ASN A 67 -13.28 -4.57 16.03
CA ASN A 67 -13.33 -4.27 14.59
C ASN A 67 -12.88 -5.43 13.71
N THR A 68 -12.33 -6.49 14.31
CA THR A 68 -11.84 -7.69 13.64
C THR A 68 -12.37 -8.94 14.34
N SER A 69 -12.74 -9.95 13.58
CA SER A 69 -13.07 -11.29 14.10
C SER A 69 -12.20 -12.35 13.43
N ILE A 70 -11.75 -13.34 14.21
CA ILE A 70 -11.12 -14.56 13.71
C ILE A 70 -11.99 -15.77 14.05
N ILE A 71 -12.13 -16.69 13.10
CA ILE A 71 -13.03 -17.83 13.18
C ILE A 71 -12.24 -19.13 13.22
N PHE A 72 -12.45 -19.90 14.30
CA PHE A 72 -11.91 -21.24 14.51
C PHE A 72 -13.01 -22.31 14.64
N VAL A 73 -14.24 -22.01 14.24
CA VAL A 73 -15.34 -22.98 14.30
C VAL A 73 -15.22 -24.02 13.18
N PRO A 74 -15.75 -25.25 13.38
CA PRO A 74 -15.81 -26.25 12.30
C PRO A 74 -16.47 -25.73 11.01
N PRO A 75 -16.11 -26.27 9.82
CA PRO A 75 -16.58 -25.74 8.53
C PRO A 75 -18.10 -25.69 8.40
N MET A 76 -18.81 -26.66 8.99
CA MET A 76 -20.28 -26.69 9.00
C MET A 76 -20.94 -25.50 9.71
N PHE A 77 -20.20 -24.77 10.55
CA PHE A 77 -20.70 -23.59 11.27
C PHE A 77 -20.03 -22.29 10.82
N ALA A 78 -19.01 -22.37 9.97
CA ALA A 78 -18.17 -21.22 9.62
C ALA A 78 -18.93 -20.17 8.79
N VAL A 79 -19.85 -20.60 7.92
CA VAL A 79 -20.69 -19.69 7.11
C VAL A 79 -21.56 -18.81 8.01
N ASP A 80 -22.24 -19.40 8.99
CA ASP A 80 -23.06 -18.66 9.94
C ASP A 80 -22.22 -17.72 10.81
N ALA A 81 -21.05 -18.17 11.29
CA ALA A 81 -20.11 -17.34 12.04
C ALA A 81 -19.60 -16.13 11.22
N ILE A 82 -19.41 -16.28 9.91
CA ILE A 82 -19.06 -15.16 9.01
C ILE A 82 -20.21 -14.16 8.92
N PHE A 83 -21.44 -14.64 8.71
CA PHE A 83 -22.62 -13.77 8.66
C PHE A 83 -22.87 -13.06 10.00
N GLU A 84 -22.71 -13.75 11.12
CA GLU A 84 -22.89 -13.19 12.45
C GLU A 84 -21.89 -12.06 12.72
N ALA A 85 -20.60 -12.26 12.39
CA ALA A 85 -19.60 -11.22 12.52
C ALA A 85 -19.92 -9.99 11.64
N ALA A 86 -20.27 -10.21 10.38
CA ALA A 86 -20.60 -9.13 9.45
C ALA A 86 -21.81 -8.31 9.93
N ARG A 87 -22.86 -8.97 10.42
CA ARG A 87 -24.07 -8.32 10.97
C ARG A 87 -23.80 -7.55 12.25
N SER A 88 -22.80 -7.97 13.01
CA SER A 88 -22.42 -7.34 14.29
C SER A 88 -21.54 -6.10 14.11
N GLY A 89 -21.22 -5.69 12.88
CA GLY A 89 -20.43 -4.49 12.59
C GLY A 89 -18.91 -4.71 12.54
N ILE A 90 -18.46 -5.96 12.44
CA ILE A 90 -17.06 -6.28 12.18
C ILE A 90 -16.68 -5.86 10.75
N SER A 91 -15.56 -5.16 10.62
CA SER A 91 -15.04 -4.70 9.32
C SER A 91 -14.10 -5.68 8.63
N LEU A 92 -13.40 -6.52 9.42
CA LEU A 92 -12.46 -7.52 8.95
C LEU A 92 -12.71 -8.87 9.61
N ILE A 93 -12.96 -9.89 8.80
CA ILE A 93 -13.15 -11.29 9.22
C ILE A 93 -11.97 -12.12 8.70
N VAL A 94 -11.39 -12.96 9.55
CA VAL A 94 -10.36 -13.94 9.18
C VAL A 94 -10.92 -15.33 9.44
N CYS A 95 -11.19 -16.09 8.39
CA CYS A 95 -11.72 -17.44 8.50
C CYS A 95 -10.61 -18.48 8.28
N ILE A 96 -10.25 -19.20 9.35
CA ILE A 96 -9.19 -20.22 9.30
C ILE A 96 -9.75 -21.54 8.77
N SER A 97 -11.00 -21.84 9.08
CA SER A 97 -11.66 -23.12 8.81
C SER A 97 -11.50 -23.57 7.35
N GLU A 98 -11.07 -24.82 7.17
CA GLU A 98 -10.99 -25.50 5.89
C GLU A 98 -12.20 -26.42 5.69
N GLY A 99 -12.62 -26.61 4.43
CA GLY A 99 -13.70 -27.54 4.08
C GLY A 99 -15.09 -26.92 4.01
N ILE A 100 -15.19 -25.59 3.90
CA ILE A 100 -16.46 -24.92 3.64
C ILE A 100 -16.90 -25.23 2.19
N PRO A 101 -18.15 -25.65 1.94
CA PRO A 101 -18.63 -25.87 0.58
C PRO A 101 -18.53 -24.60 -0.28
N ALA A 102 -17.97 -24.72 -1.48
CA ALA A 102 -17.76 -23.58 -2.38
C ALA A 102 -19.08 -22.82 -2.70
N ILE A 103 -20.19 -23.55 -2.83
CA ILE A 103 -21.51 -22.96 -3.10
C ILE A 103 -21.99 -22.03 -1.98
N ASP A 104 -21.62 -22.31 -0.73
CA ASP A 104 -21.97 -21.45 0.39
C ASP A 104 -21.07 -20.21 0.41
N MET A 105 -19.81 -20.36 0.02
CA MET A 105 -18.90 -19.23 -0.15
C MET A 105 -19.36 -18.25 -1.25
N VAL A 106 -20.10 -18.67 -2.28
CA VAL A 106 -20.74 -17.75 -3.24
C VAL A 106 -21.71 -16.79 -2.54
N LYS A 107 -22.55 -17.32 -1.64
CA LYS A 107 -23.52 -16.52 -0.89
C LYS A 107 -22.81 -15.55 0.07
N VAL A 108 -21.80 -16.06 0.79
CA VAL A 108 -20.98 -15.27 1.70
C VAL A 108 -20.31 -14.11 0.96
N TYR A 109 -19.64 -14.39 -0.16
CA TYR A 109 -18.92 -13.38 -0.94
C TYR A 109 -19.82 -12.21 -1.34
N ASN A 110 -20.99 -12.51 -1.93
CA ASN A 110 -21.93 -11.47 -2.37
C ASN A 110 -22.47 -10.63 -1.22
N TYR A 111 -22.82 -11.27 -0.10
CA TYR A 111 -23.31 -10.56 1.08
C TYR A 111 -22.26 -9.64 1.70
N LEU A 112 -21.03 -10.12 1.88
CA LEU A 112 -19.95 -9.32 2.46
C LEU A 112 -19.59 -8.13 1.58
N LYS A 113 -19.59 -8.33 0.25
CA LYS A 113 -19.38 -7.26 -0.72
C LYS A 113 -20.44 -6.17 -0.61
N GLU A 114 -21.71 -6.52 -0.46
CA GLU A 114 -22.80 -5.56 -0.25
C GLU A 114 -22.61 -4.78 1.06
N LYS A 115 -22.15 -5.45 2.13
CA LYS A 115 -21.92 -4.81 3.44
C LYS A 115 -20.60 -4.06 3.55
N GLY A 116 -19.72 -4.14 2.56
CA GLY A 116 -18.37 -3.55 2.63
C GLY A 116 -17.49 -4.18 3.71
N VAL A 117 -17.72 -5.46 4.04
CA VAL A 117 -16.95 -6.21 5.04
C VAL A 117 -15.87 -7.01 4.33
N ARG A 118 -14.63 -6.95 4.81
CA ARG A 118 -13.52 -7.72 4.24
C ARG A 118 -13.42 -9.09 4.90
N LEU A 119 -13.27 -10.14 4.08
CA LEU A 119 -12.95 -11.49 4.54
C LEU A 119 -11.57 -11.91 4.02
N ILE A 120 -10.72 -12.44 4.90
CA ILE A 120 -9.50 -13.17 4.56
C ILE A 120 -9.77 -14.65 4.79
N GLY A 121 -9.46 -15.49 3.80
CA GLY A 121 -9.85 -16.90 3.76
C GLY A 121 -11.18 -17.14 3.02
N PRO A 122 -11.82 -18.31 3.25
CA PRO A 122 -11.51 -19.35 4.24
C PRO A 122 -10.25 -20.16 3.89
N ASN A 123 -9.99 -21.24 4.64
CA ASN A 123 -8.84 -22.13 4.45
C ASN A 123 -7.52 -21.37 4.34
N CYS A 124 -7.23 -20.54 5.34
CA CYS A 124 -6.08 -19.64 5.31
C CYS A 124 -5.33 -19.62 6.64
N PRO A 125 -4.03 -19.28 6.63
CA PRO A 125 -3.26 -19.13 7.86
C PRO A 125 -3.56 -17.80 8.60
N GLY A 126 -4.28 -16.87 7.96
CA GLY A 126 -4.62 -15.55 8.47
C GLY A 126 -3.64 -14.45 8.05
N ILE A 127 -3.46 -13.45 8.91
CA ILE A 127 -2.69 -12.23 8.64
C ILE A 127 -1.79 -11.85 9.81
N ILE A 128 -0.60 -11.33 9.50
CA ILE A 128 0.34 -10.80 10.50
C ILE A 128 1.03 -9.53 10.00
N SER A 129 1.03 -8.50 10.86
CA SER A 129 1.85 -7.30 10.71
C SER A 129 2.92 -7.33 11.80
N PRO A 130 4.19 -7.67 11.46
CA PRO A 130 5.19 -8.00 12.47
C PRO A 130 5.45 -6.89 13.50
N GLY A 131 5.43 -7.25 14.78
CA GLY A 131 5.56 -6.33 15.91
C GLY A 131 4.35 -5.43 16.15
N MET A 132 3.20 -5.75 15.54
CA MET A 132 1.94 -5.03 15.73
C MET A 132 0.79 -5.95 16.12
N SER A 133 0.41 -6.88 15.24
CA SER A 133 -0.74 -7.77 15.46
C SER A 133 -0.63 -9.02 14.58
N LYS A 134 -1.05 -10.15 15.13
CA LYS A 134 -1.18 -11.45 14.46
C LYS A 134 -2.60 -11.96 14.66
N VAL A 135 -3.32 -12.16 13.55
CA VAL A 135 -4.68 -12.69 13.53
C VAL A 135 -4.66 -13.95 12.67
N GLY A 136 -4.36 -15.09 13.29
CA GLY A 136 -4.21 -16.35 12.58
C GLY A 136 -3.28 -17.36 13.25
N ILE A 137 -2.98 -18.41 12.50
CA ILE A 137 -2.18 -19.57 12.92
C ILE A 137 -0.71 -19.47 12.49
N LEU A 138 -0.29 -18.31 11.96
CA LEU A 138 1.09 -18.07 11.56
C LEU A 138 2.06 -18.22 12.76
N PRO A 139 3.23 -18.86 12.59
CA PRO A 139 4.24 -19.00 13.63
C PRO A 139 5.00 -17.67 13.78
N ALA A 140 4.73 -16.92 14.85
CA ALA A 140 5.19 -15.54 14.95
C ALA A 140 6.72 -15.36 14.98
N GLN A 141 7.45 -16.36 15.48
CA GLN A 141 8.89 -16.35 15.71
C GLN A 141 9.75 -16.25 14.43
N ILE A 142 9.20 -16.59 13.25
CA ILE A 142 9.92 -16.49 11.98
C ILE A 142 9.77 -15.11 11.31
N PHE A 143 8.89 -14.26 11.83
CA PHE A 143 8.60 -12.94 11.27
C PHE A 143 9.50 -11.87 11.90
N ALA A 144 9.97 -10.95 11.08
CA ALA A 144 10.66 -9.75 11.53
C ALA A 144 10.08 -8.54 10.82
N LYS A 145 10.03 -7.39 11.50
CA LYS A 145 9.53 -6.16 10.88
C LYS A 145 10.45 -5.73 9.73
N GLY A 146 9.87 -5.45 8.57
CA GLY A 146 10.59 -5.07 7.36
C GLY A 146 9.69 -4.43 6.31
N PRO A 147 10.21 -4.19 5.10
CA PRO A 147 9.48 -3.48 4.06
C PRO A 147 8.81 -4.41 3.03
N ILE A 148 8.86 -5.73 3.18
CA ILE A 148 8.32 -6.65 2.17
C ILE A 148 6.86 -6.99 2.49
N GLY A 149 5.95 -6.75 1.56
CA GLY A 149 4.58 -7.25 1.63
C GLY A 149 4.55 -8.68 1.12
N VAL A 150 3.83 -9.58 1.77
CA VAL A 150 3.72 -10.98 1.31
C VAL A 150 2.24 -11.34 1.19
N VAL A 151 1.84 -11.87 0.04
CA VAL A 151 0.50 -12.43 -0.19
C VAL A 151 0.62 -13.84 -0.74
N SER A 152 -0.18 -14.77 -0.21
CA SER A 152 -0.03 -16.20 -0.52
C SER A 152 -1.33 -16.98 -0.42
N ARG A 153 -1.50 -17.98 -1.28
CA ARG A 153 -2.57 -18.99 -1.15
C ARG A 153 -2.24 -20.09 -0.14
N SER A 154 -0.95 -20.33 0.14
CA SER A 154 -0.49 -21.44 0.96
C SER A 154 0.03 -21.03 2.34
N GLY A 155 -0.25 -21.84 3.38
CA GLY A 155 0.25 -21.63 4.73
C GLY A 155 1.75 -21.89 4.87
N THR A 156 2.17 -23.15 4.80
CA THR A 156 3.56 -23.56 5.10
C THR A 156 4.59 -22.99 4.14
N LEU A 157 4.25 -22.84 2.86
CA LEU A 157 5.11 -22.20 1.87
C LEU A 157 5.35 -20.72 2.18
N THR A 158 4.35 -20.04 2.74
CA THR A 158 4.52 -18.68 3.27
C THR A 158 5.55 -18.66 4.39
N TYR A 159 5.58 -19.67 5.25
CA TYR A 159 6.49 -19.73 6.39
C TYR A 159 7.95 -19.86 5.92
N GLU A 160 8.19 -20.72 4.93
CA GLU A 160 9.51 -20.88 4.32
C GLU A 160 10.02 -19.56 3.70
N ILE A 161 9.17 -18.91 2.89
CA ILE A 161 9.55 -17.67 2.22
C ILE A 161 9.75 -16.52 3.22
N VAL A 162 8.87 -16.40 4.21
CA VAL A 162 9.03 -15.42 5.30
C VAL A 162 10.32 -15.66 6.05
N HIS A 163 10.64 -16.91 6.39
CA HIS A 163 11.87 -17.26 7.06
C HIS A 163 13.09 -16.81 6.24
N ASN A 164 13.12 -17.13 4.95
CA ASN A 164 14.19 -16.73 4.02
C ASN A 164 14.34 -15.20 3.92
N LEU A 165 13.23 -14.46 3.86
CA LEU A 165 13.25 -12.99 3.89
C LEU A 165 13.79 -12.44 5.22
N THR A 166 13.43 -13.06 6.33
CA THR A 166 13.86 -12.65 7.67
C THR A 166 15.36 -12.88 7.87
N ILE A 167 15.89 -14.06 7.54
CA ILE A 167 17.33 -14.35 7.66
C ILE A 167 18.19 -13.48 6.74
N LYS A 168 17.64 -13.04 5.59
CA LYS A 168 18.29 -12.09 4.68
C LYS A 168 18.26 -10.64 5.21
N GLY A 169 17.61 -10.40 6.35
CA GLY A 169 17.48 -9.07 6.95
C GLY A 169 16.48 -8.16 6.23
N LEU A 170 15.63 -8.71 5.36
CA LEU A 170 14.57 -7.94 4.69
C LEU A 170 13.38 -7.76 5.62
N GLY A 171 12.87 -8.85 6.21
CA GLY A 171 11.66 -8.82 7.05
C GLY A 171 10.38 -8.45 6.28
N GLN A 172 9.25 -8.32 6.97
CA GLN A 172 7.93 -8.13 6.38
C GLN A 172 7.18 -6.91 6.95
N SER A 173 6.41 -6.26 6.10
CA SER A 173 5.51 -5.15 6.44
C SER A 173 4.19 -5.70 6.96
N THR A 174 3.50 -6.46 6.10
CA THR A 174 2.36 -7.30 6.43
C THR A 174 2.43 -8.56 5.57
N CYS A 175 2.07 -9.71 6.13
CA CYS A 175 1.94 -10.99 5.45
C CYS A 175 0.50 -11.50 5.54
N ILE A 176 -0.08 -11.89 4.40
CA ILE A 176 -1.48 -12.28 4.25
C ILE A 176 -1.55 -13.63 3.57
N GLY A 177 -2.08 -14.64 4.25
CA GLY A 177 -2.56 -15.85 3.60
C GLY A 177 -4.01 -15.64 3.16
N ILE A 178 -4.26 -15.57 1.86
CA ILE A 178 -5.60 -15.30 1.31
C ILE A 178 -6.50 -16.54 1.26
N GLY A 179 -5.88 -17.73 1.22
CA GLY A 179 -6.55 -19.02 1.31
C GLY A 179 -6.39 -19.91 0.08
N GLY A 180 -6.52 -21.22 0.30
CA GLY A 180 -6.41 -22.26 -0.74
C GLY A 180 -7.74 -22.64 -1.40
N ASP A 181 -8.86 -22.09 -0.93
CA ASP A 181 -10.19 -22.41 -1.46
C ASP A 181 -10.45 -21.71 -2.81
N PRO A 182 -11.38 -22.25 -3.64
CA PRO A 182 -11.68 -21.67 -4.96
C PRO A 182 -12.45 -20.33 -4.88
N ILE A 183 -13.15 -20.07 -3.78
CA ILE A 183 -13.86 -18.81 -3.54
C ILE A 183 -13.41 -18.26 -2.19
N ILE A 184 -12.64 -17.18 -2.24
CA ILE A 184 -12.07 -16.49 -1.08
C ILE A 184 -12.57 -15.04 -1.02
N GLY A 185 -12.49 -14.44 0.17
CA GLY A 185 -13.00 -13.07 0.39
C GLY A 185 -12.06 -11.94 -0.05
N THR A 186 -10.75 -12.18 -0.07
CA THR A 186 -9.70 -11.21 -0.43
C THR A 186 -8.77 -11.90 -1.40
N ASN A 187 -8.52 -11.30 -2.57
CA ASN A 187 -7.67 -11.92 -3.60
C ASN A 187 -6.30 -11.22 -3.73
N PHE A 188 -5.49 -11.63 -4.71
CA PHE A 188 -4.19 -11.01 -4.97
C PHE A 188 -4.31 -9.52 -5.32
N ILE A 189 -5.31 -9.13 -6.12
CA ILE A 189 -5.49 -7.74 -6.56
C ILE A 189 -5.80 -6.83 -5.36
N ASP A 190 -6.68 -7.25 -4.45
CA ASP A 190 -6.95 -6.54 -3.19
C ASP A 190 -5.65 -6.29 -2.40
N CYS A 191 -4.80 -7.32 -2.28
CA CYS A 191 -3.55 -7.21 -1.55
C CYS A 191 -2.54 -6.32 -2.27
N LEU A 192 -2.43 -6.44 -3.60
CA LEU A 192 -1.55 -5.62 -4.42
C LEU A 192 -1.91 -4.14 -4.35
N GLU A 193 -3.20 -3.81 -4.39
CA GLU A 193 -3.69 -2.44 -4.21
C GLU A 193 -3.32 -1.89 -2.83
N ALA A 194 -3.61 -2.65 -1.77
CA ALA A 194 -3.29 -2.25 -0.40
C ALA A 194 -1.78 -2.08 -0.20
N PHE A 195 -0.97 -3.03 -0.71
CA PHE A 195 0.47 -2.94 -0.64
C PHE A 195 1.04 -1.79 -1.44
N GLU A 196 0.54 -1.47 -2.64
CA GLU A 196 0.97 -0.29 -3.41
C GLU A 196 0.69 1.00 -2.63
N ASN A 197 -0.46 1.07 -1.94
CA ASN A 197 -0.85 2.23 -1.15
C ASN A 197 -0.13 2.32 0.21
N ASP A 198 0.44 1.23 0.75
CA ASP A 198 1.16 1.28 2.02
C ASP A 198 2.58 1.86 1.90
N PRO A 199 2.89 3.01 2.54
CA PRO A 199 4.23 3.55 2.51
C PRO A 199 5.26 2.72 3.27
N ALA A 200 4.89 1.76 4.12
CA ALA A 200 5.87 0.85 4.74
C ALA A 200 6.31 -0.26 3.79
N THR A 201 5.42 -0.77 2.94
CA THR A 201 5.78 -1.71 1.87
C THR A 201 6.64 -1.06 0.78
N LYS A 202 7.76 -1.72 0.43
CA LYS A 202 8.72 -1.33 -0.63
C LYS A 202 8.94 -2.40 -1.68
N GLY A 203 8.58 -3.65 -1.41
CA GLY A 203 8.57 -4.75 -2.36
C GLY A 203 7.47 -5.73 -1.99
N ILE A 204 7.00 -6.50 -2.95
CA ILE A 204 5.88 -7.43 -2.77
C ILE A 204 6.31 -8.80 -3.23
N VAL A 205 6.02 -9.81 -2.42
CA VAL A 205 6.16 -11.22 -2.79
C VAL A 205 4.76 -11.80 -2.96
N LEU A 206 4.52 -12.42 -4.12
CA LEU A 206 3.27 -13.06 -4.48
C LEU A 206 3.50 -14.57 -4.63
N ILE A 207 2.80 -15.37 -3.83
CA ILE A 207 2.94 -16.83 -3.81
C ILE A 207 1.63 -17.44 -4.29
N GLY A 208 1.65 -17.93 -5.53
CA GLY A 208 0.55 -18.61 -6.17
C GLY A 208 0.73 -20.12 -6.22
N GLU A 209 -0.26 -20.78 -6.79
CA GLU A 209 -0.28 -22.22 -7.02
C GLU A 209 -1.10 -22.55 -8.28
N ILE A 210 -1.21 -23.83 -8.62
CA ILE A 210 -2.10 -24.29 -9.69
C ILE A 210 -3.57 -24.00 -9.39
N GLY A 211 -4.40 -23.99 -10.44
CA GLY A 211 -5.85 -23.82 -10.36
C GLY A 211 -6.30 -22.35 -10.41
N GLY A 212 -7.42 -22.11 -11.10
CA GLY A 212 -7.95 -20.77 -11.36
C GLY A 212 -7.03 -19.92 -12.24
N SER A 213 -7.32 -18.62 -12.34
CA SER A 213 -6.57 -17.65 -13.16
C SER A 213 -6.18 -16.37 -12.39
N ASP A 214 -6.20 -16.43 -11.05
CA ASP A 214 -6.02 -15.27 -10.18
C ASP A 214 -4.62 -14.63 -10.34
N GLU A 215 -3.59 -15.45 -10.53
CA GLU A 215 -2.22 -15.00 -10.77
C GLU A 215 -2.06 -14.30 -12.12
N GLU A 216 -2.71 -14.79 -13.18
CA GLU A 216 -2.74 -14.15 -14.49
C GLU A 216 -3.45 -12.79 -14.43
N MET A 217 -4.59 -12.72 -13.72
CA MET A 217 -5.29 -11.46 -13.45
C MET A 217 -4.44 -10.49 -12.62
N ALA A 218 -3.70 -11.01 -11.64
CA ALA A 218 -2.76 -10.23 -10.85
C ALA A 218 -1.61 -9.68 -11.70
N ALA A 219 -1.08 -10.46 -12.65
CA ALA A 219 -0.05 -10.00 -13.59
C ALA A 219 -0.50 -8.79 -14.40
N GLU A 220 -1.71 -8.84 -14.97
CA GLU A 220 -2.27 -7.72 -15.74
C GLU A 220 -2.56 -6.50 -14.86
N TYR A 221 -3.01 -6.71 -13.61
CA TYR A 221 -3.17 -5.63 -12.65
C TYR A 221 -1.84 -4.97 -12.29
N ILE A 222 -0.79 -5.76 -12.05
CA ILE A 222 0.55 -5.26 -11.70
C ILE A 222 1.09 -4.37 -12.81
N LYS A 223 0.99 -4.81 -14.07
CA LYS A 223 1.42 -4.05 -15.25
C LYS A 223 0.85 -2.63 -15.30
N ARG A 224 -0.41 -2.47 -14.88
CA ARG A 224 -1.15 -1.20 -14.98
C ARG A 224 -1.04 -0.33 -13.73
N ASN A 225 -1.03 -0.96 -12.55
CA ASN A 225 -1.34 -0.26 -11.30
C ASN A 225 -0.25 -0.34 -10.23
N VAL A 226 0.67 -1.30 -10.31
CA VAL A 226 1.67 -1.52 -9.25
C VAL A 226 3.02 -0.98 -9.70
N THR A 227 3.59 -0.09 -8.88
CA THR A 227 4.89 0.52 -9.18
C THR A 227 6.01 -0.06 -8.35
N LYS A 228 5.68 -0.68 -7.21
CA LYS A 228 6.64 -1.37 -6.36
C LYS A 228 7.14 -2.66 -7.02
N PRO A 229 8.40 -3.06 -6.76
CA PRO A 229 8.93 -4.32 -7.27
C PRO A 229 8.13 -5.50 -6.72
N VAL A 230 7.80 -6.44 -7.61
CA VAL A 230 7.12 -7.69 -7.29
C VAL A 230 8.01 -8.87 -7.66
N VAL A 231 8.00 -9.93 -6.85
CA VAL A 231 8.62 -11.24 -7.14
C VAL A 231 7.57 -12.33 -6.92
N GLY A 232 7.53 -13.31 -7.81
CA GLY A 232 6.56 -14.41 -7.77
C GLY A 232 7.17 -15.76 -7.38
N PHE A 233 6.35 -16.65 -6.84
CA PHE A 233 6.56 -18.10 -6.83
C PHE A 233 5.25 -18.79 -7.20
N ILE A 234 5.31 -19.82 -8.04
CA ILE A 234 4.14 -20.64 -8.40
C ILE A 234 4.40 -22.10 -8.00
N ALA A 235 3.62 -22.60 -7.05
CA ALA A 235 3.66 -24.00 -6.64
C ALA A 235 2.91 -24.90 -7.63
N GLY A 236 3.23 -26.21 -7.62
CA GLY A 236 2.51 -27.21 -8.41
C GLY A 236 2.99 -27.38 -9.85
N GLN A 237 4.22 -26.96 -10.18
CA GLN A 237 4.82 -27.10 -11.52
C GLN A 237 4.88 -28.56 -12.01
N THR A 238 4.94 -29.53 -11.09
CA THR A 238 4.96 -30.97 -11.37
C THR A 238 3.64 -31.67 -11.04
N ALA A 239 2.56 -30.92 -10.80
CA ALA A 239 1.28 -31.49 -10.42
C ALA A 239 0.64 -32.24 -11.60
N PRO A 240 0.11 -33.46 -11.38
CA PRO A 240 -0.59 -34.18 -12.45
C PRO A 240 -1.96 -33.50 -12.75
N PRO A 241 -2.39 -33.45 -14.02
CA PRO A 241 -3.69 -32.90 -14.39
C PRO A 241 -4.87 -33.63 -13.72
N GLY A 242 -5.96 -32.92 -13.46
CA GLY A 242 -7.20 -33.49 -12.91
C GLY A 242 -7.14 -33.97 -11.45
N LYS A 243 -6.00 -33.77 -10.76
CA LYS A 243 -5.83 -34.15 -9.36
C LYS A 243 -5.88 -32.93 -8.45
N ARG A 244 -6.65 -33.03 -7.36
CA ARG A 244 -6.64 -32.04 -6.28
C ARG A 244 -5.38 -32.21 -5.43
N MET A 245 -4.62 -31.14 -5.25
CA MET A 245 -3.35 -31.12 -4.51
C MET A 245 -3.52 -30.53 -3.11
N GLY A 246 -4.21 -31.26 -2.23
CA GLY A 246 -4.50 -30.80 -0.86
C GLY A 246 -5.61 -29.75 -0.85
N HIS A 247 -5.25 -28.48 -1.14
CA HIS A 247 -6.22 -27.39 -1.18
C HIS A 247 -7.35 -27.64 -2.18
N ALA A 248 -8.57 -27.21 -1.83
CA ALA A 248 -9.74 -27.35 -2.68
C ALA A 248 -9.59 -26.62 -4.03
N GLY A 249 -8.89 -25.48 -4.07
CA GLY A 249 -8.64 -24.71 -5.28
C GLY A 249 -7.42 -25.16 -6.10
N ALA A 250 -6.57 -26.05 -5.56
CA ALA A 250 -5.35 -26.52 -6.22
C ALA A 250 -5.63 -27.69 -7.16
N ILE A 251 -6.32 -27.43 -8.26
CA ILE A 251 -6.65 -28.42 -9.29
C ILE A 251 -6.54 -27.83 -10.69
N ILE A 252 -5.84 -28.54 -11.58
CA ILE A 252 -5.78 -28.23 -13.01
C ILE A 252 -7.05 -28.80 -13.66
N SER A 253 -7.84 -27.94 -14.30
CA SER A 253 -9.12 -28.31 -14.93
C SER A 253 -9.07 -28.03 -16.43
N GLY A 254 -9.12 -29.09 -17.25
CA GLY A 254 -8.94 -28.97 -18.69
C GLY A 254 -7.60 -28.32 -19.02
N ALA A 255 -7.62 -27.25 -19.82
CA ALA A 255 -6.44 -26.47 -20.22
C ALA A 255 -6.19 -25.23 -19.32
N SER A 256 -6.86 -25.12 -18.17
CA SER A 256 -6.77 -23.94 -17.31
C SER A 256 -6.17 -24.27 -15.93
N GLY A 257 -5.46 -23.31 -15.34
CA GLY A 257 -4.87 -23.42 -14.01
C GLY A 257 -3.47 -24.06 -13.99
N LEU A 258 -2.79 -24.12 -15.14
CA LEU A 258 -1.41 -24.62 -15.22
C LEU A 258 -0.43 -23.64 -14.58
N ALA A 259 0.57 -24.17 -13.89
CA ALA A 259 1.64 -23.35 -13.31
C ALA A 259 2.43 -22.60 -14.40
N GLU A 260 2.66 -23.25 -15.55
CA GLU A 260 3.40 -22.66 -16.68
C GLU A 260 2.72 -21.40 -17.22
N ASP A 261 1.39 -21.39 -17.33
CA ASP A 261 0.64 -20.23 -17.82
C ASP A 261 0.78 -19.04 -16.87
N LYS A 262 0.76 -19.29 -15.56
CA LYS A 262 0.97 -18.28 -14.51
C LYS A 262 2.38 -17.71 -14.55
N ILE A 263 3.38 -18.59 -14.68
CA ILE A 263 4.79 -18.20 -14.81
C ILE A 263 4.99 -17.33 -16.06
N ARG A 264 4.42 -17.74 -17.19
CA ARG A 264 4.48 -16.98 -18.45
C ARG A 264 3.84 -15.59 -18.29
N ALA A 265 2.64 -15.51 -17.70
CA ALA A 265 1.97 -14.23 -17.45
C ALA A 265 2.80 -13.28 -16.58
N PHE A 266 3.46 -13.78 -15.53
CA PHE A 266 4.39 -12.99 -14.71
C PHE A 266 5.63 -12.52 -15.47
N ASN A 267 6.25 -13.41 -16.24
CA ASN A 267 7.44 -13.07 -17.02
C ASN A 267 7.14 -11.99 -18.08
N GLU A 268 5.97 -12.05 -18.74
CA GLU A 268 5.55 -11.06 -19.74
C GLU A 268 5.41 -9.63 -19.19
N VAL A 269 5.13 -9.50 -17.88
CA VAL A 269 5.03 -8.20 -17.20
C VAL A 269 6.28 -7.86 -16.38
N GLY A 270 7.34 -8.65 -16.52
CA GLY A 270 8.66 -8.40 -15.90
C GLY A 270 8.75 -8.76 -14.42
N ILE A 271 7.86 -9.62 -13.92
CA ILE A 271 7.92 -10.17 -12.57
C ILE A 271 8.79 -11.44 -12.61
N PRO A 272 9.96 -11.47 -11.96
CA PRO A 272 10.74 -12.69 -11.88
C PRO A 272 10.01 -13.72 -11.03
N VAL A 273 9.95 -14.96 -11.51
CA VAL A 273 9.39 -16.09 -10.78
C VAL A 273 10.52 -16.99 -10.31
N ALA A 274 10.58 -17.26 -9.00
CA ALA A 274 11.55 -18.18 -8.45
C ALA A 274 11.23 -19.62 -8.86
N GLU A 275 12.27 -20.41 -9.16
CA GLU A 275 12.15 -21.84 -9.44
C GLU A 275 11.98 -22.63 -8.15
N ILE A 276 12.68 -22.22 -7.09
CA ILE A 276 12.60 -22.78 -5.75
C ILE A 276 12.37 -21.69 -4.69
N PRO A 277 11.69 -21.98 -3.57
CA PRO A 277 11.31 -20.94 -2.60
C PRO A 277 12.49 -20.16 -2.01
N SER A 278 13.66 -20.78 -1.88
CA SER A 278 14.87 -20.15 -1.34
C SER A 278 15.38 -18.96 -2.18
N GLN A 279 15.14 -18.97 -3.49
CA GLN A 279 15.57 -17.91 -4.40
C GLN A 279 14.79 -16.59 -4.22
N ILE A 280 13.60 -16.63 -3.59
CA ILE A 280 12.73 -15.45 -3.44
C ILE A 280 13.45 -14.29 -2.74
N SER A 281 14.22 -14.60 -1.69
CA SER A 281 14.89 -13.57 -0.89
C SER A 281 15.96 -12.82 -1.69
N ASP A 282 16.68 -13.51 -2.57
CA ASP A 282 17.72 -12.93 -3.43
C ASP A 282 17.11 -12.10 -4.56
N LEU A 283 16.12 -12.66 -5.26
CA LEU A 283 15.38 -11.94 -6.31
C LEU A 283 14.74 -10.66 -5.77
N MET A 284 14.17 -10.73 -4.55
CA MET A 284 13.56 -9.56 -3.93
C MET A 284 14.61 -8.51 -3.56
N ALA A 285 15.75 -8.92 -3.01
CA ALA A 285 16.85 -7.99 -2.68
C ALA A 285 17.36 -7.27 -3.93
N GLU A 286 17.57 -8.00 -5.04
CA GLU A 286 17.98 -7.44 -6.33
C GLU A 286 16.97 -6.42 -6.85
N LYS A 287 15.69 -6.82 -6.98
CA LYS A 287 14.62 -5.94 -7.48
C LYS A 287 14.43 -4.70 -6.62
N LEU A 288 14.58 -4.84 -5.30
CA LEU A 288 14.51 -3.72 -4.39
C LEU A 288 15.66 -2.73 -4.62
N ALA A 289 16.88 -3.22 -4.81
CA ALA A 289 18.04 -2.38 -5.11
C ALA A 289 17.90 -1.64 -6.46
N GLU A 290 17.41 -2.32 -7.51
CA GLU A 290 17.09 -1.70 -8.81
C GLU A 290 16.06 -0.59 -8.67
N TYR A 291 14.98 -0.87 -7.94
CA TYR A 291 13.90 0.08 -7.70
C TYR A 291 14.39 1.33 -6.94
N GLN A 292 15.21 1.14 -5.91
CA GLN A 292 15.81 2.24 -5.16
C GLN A 292 16.72 3.11 -6.04
N LYS A 293 17.55 2.51 -6.91
CA LYS A 293 18.36 3.24 -7.90
C LYS A 293 17.46 4.05 -8.87
N LYS A 294 16.37 3.46 -9.36
CA LYS A 294 15.39 4.14 -10.24
C LYS A 294 14.74 5.34 -9.54
N LEU A 295 14.31 5.18 -8.28
CA LEU A 295 13.76 6.26 -7.48
C LEU A 295 14.76 7.38 -7.22
N ALA A 296 16.02 7.05 -6.89
CA ALA A 296 17.08 8.02 -6.67
C ALA A 296 17.36 8.85 -7.94
N ARG A 297 17.46 8.20 -9.10
CA ARG A 297 17.60 8.86 -10.41
C ARG A 297 16.43 9.80 -10.70
N LYS A 298 15.18 9.36 -10.49
CA LYS A 298 13.97 10.19 -10.68
C LYS A 298 13.99 11.43 -9.77
N LYS A 299 14.35 11.27 -8.50
CA LYS A 299 14.50 12.38 -7.53
C LYS A 299 15.58 13.38 -7.97
N ALA A 300 16.73 12.88 -8.45
CA ALA A 300 17.82 13.72 -8.96
C ALA A 300 17.39 14.58 -10.17
N ILE A 301 16.67 13.98 -11.13
CA ILE A 301 16.13 14.67 -12.31
C ILE A 301 15.14 15.77 -11.89
N VAL A 302 14.22 15.47 -10.96
CA VAL A 302 13.25 16.46 -10.46
C VAL A 302 13.95 17.62 -9.74
N LYS A 303 14.96 17.32 -8.91
CA LYS A 303 15.76 18.34 -8.19
C LYS A 303 16.52 19.23 -9.18
N SER A 304 17.13 18.64 -10.21
CA SER A 304 17.79 19.37 -11.30
C SER A 304 16.83 20.31 -12.03
N LYS A 305 15.67 19.80 -12.48
CA LYS A 305 14.63 20.62 -13.15
C LYS A 305 14.14 21.78 -12.27
N LYS A 306 13.95 21.56 -10.95
CA LYS A 306 13.60 22.62 -10.00
C LYS A 306 14.72 23.67 -9.87
N LYS A 307 15.99 23.24 -9.80
CA LYS A 307 17.16 24.15 -9.73
C LYS A 307 17.27 25.00 -11.00
N THR A 308 17.10 24.41 -12.19
CA THR A 308 17.12 25.13 -13.47
C THR A 308 15.99 26.16 -13.57
N LYS A 309 14.75 25.79 -13.19
CA LYS A 309 13.62 26.74 -13.13
C LYS A 309 13.88 27.91 -12.15
N LYS A 310 14.45 27.63 -10.97
CA LYS A 310 14.79 28.68 -9.97
C LYS A 310 15.87 29.63 -10.49
N THR A 311 16.90 29.10 -11.15
CA THR A 311 17.98 29.90 -11.78
C THR A 311 17.45 30.75 -12.93
N ALA A 312 16.57 30.21 -13.77
CA ALA A 312 15.92 30.95 -14.85
C ALA A 312 15.07 32.11 -14.31
N LYS A 313 14.20 31.88 -13.31
CA LYS A 313 13.43 32.94 -12.64
C LYS A 313 14.34 34.04 -12.06
N LYS A 314 15.46 33.68 -11.43
CA LYS A 314 16.43 34.64 -10.85
C LYS A 314 17.13 35.47 -11.94
N LYS A 315 17.49 34.86 -13.08
CA LYS A 315 18.05 35.58 -14.24
C LYS A 315 17.04 36.56 -14.85
N THR A 316 15.77 36.15 -15.01
CA THR A 316 14.71 37.02 -15.54
C THR A 316 14.43 38.21 -14.61
N ALA A 317 14.35 37.98 -13.29
CA ALA A 317 14.18 39.05 -12.30
C ALA A 317 15.35 40.06 -12.35
N LYS A 318 16.60 39.59 -12.42
CA LYS A 318 17.78 40.47 -12.59
C LYS A 318 17.72 41.29 -13.88
N LYS A 319 17.26 40.70 -15.00
CA LYS A 319 17.08 41.41 -16.29
C LYS A 319 16.04 42.53 -16.18
N VAL A 320 14.91 42.28 -15.49
CA VAL A 320 13.86 43.28 -15.27
C VAL A 320 14.37 44.45 -14.43
N VAL A 321 15.09 44.17 -13.34
CA VAL A 321 15.70 45.20 -12.48
C VAL A 321 16.71 46.06 -13.26
N LYS A 322 17.63 45.43 -14.03
CA LYS A 322 18.57 46.16 -14.90
C LYS A 322 17.85 47.03 -15.94
N LYS A 323 16.74 46.55 -16.52
CA LYS A 323 15.96 47.30 -17.52
C LYS A 323 15.26 48.51 -16.89
N LYS A 324 14.70 48.36 -15.67
CA LYS A 324 14.13 49.48 -14.88
C LYS A 324 15.19 50.52 -14.51
N ALA A 325 16.36 50.09 -14.04
CA ALA A 325 17.48 50.97 -13.70
C ALA A 325 17.96 51.78 -14.93
N LYS A 326 18.16 51.13 -16.08
CA LYS A 326 18.50 51.84 -17.34
C LYS A 326 17.44 52.86 -17.76
N LYS A 327 16.15 52.53 -17.59
CA LYS A 327 15.03 53.44 -17.90
C LYS A 327 15.01 54.66 -16.97
N ALA A 328 15.30 54.46 -15.68
CA ALA A 328 15.42 55.51 -14.69
C ALA A 328 16.58 56.46 -15.00
N ILE A 329 17.78 55.92 -15.29
CA ILE A 329 18.96 56.71 -15.69
C ILE A 329 18.66 57.53 -16.94
N LYS A 330 18.03 56.93 -17.98
CA LYS A 330 17.60 57.66 -19.19
C LYS A 330 16.62 58.80 -18.89
N ARG A 331 15.70 58.62 -17.93
CA ARG A 331 14.76 59.68 -17.51
C ARG A 331 15.49 60.83 -16.81
N VAL A 332 16.45 60.52 -15.94
CA VAL A 332 17.24 61.52 -15.23
C VAL A 332 18.08 62.32 -16.23
N THR A 333 18.85 61.67 -17.11
CA THR A 333 19.67 62.37 -18.12
C THR A 333 18.84 63.23 -19.06
N LYS A 334 17.64 62.79 -19.48
CA LYS A 334 16.73 63.60 -20.29
C LYS A 334 16.20 64.83 -19.54
N LYS A 335 15.91 64.71 -18.24
CA LYS A 335 15.54 65.85 -17.38
C LYS A 335 16.71 66.84 -17.22
N THR A 336 17.93 66.36 -17.02
CA THR A 336 19.13 67.21 -16.89
C THR A 336 19.44 67.94 -18.19
N ALA A 337 19.32 67.26 -19.34
CA ALA A 337 19.47 67.87 -20.65
C ALA A 337 18.42 68.97 -20.88
N LYS A 338 17.14 68.70 -20.56
CA LYS A 338 16.06 69.68 -20.69
C LYS A 338 16.29 70.91 -19.80
N LYS A 339 16.77 70.73 -18.56
CA LYS A 339 17.18 71.84 -17.68
C LYS A 339 18.32 72.67 -18.29
N LYS A 340 19.36 72.04 -18.84
CA LYS A 340 20.47 72.75 -19.53
C LYS A 340 19.97 73.54 -20.75
N THR A 341 19.04 72.99 -21.53
CA THR A 341 18.46 73.70 -22.70
C THR A 341 17.61 74.90 -22.27
N VAL A 342 16.80 74.76 -21.22
CA VAL A 342 16.00 75.88 -20.66
C VAL A 342 16.91 76.97 -20.12
N SER A 343 17.98 76.61 -19.40
CA SER A 343 18.99 77.56 -18.92
C SER A 343 19.66 78.31 -20.08
N ARG A 344 20.07 77.62 -21.15
CA ARG A 344 20.65 78.25 -22.34
C ARG A 344 19.67 79.20 -23.05
N LYS A 345 18.39 78.81 -23.16
CA LYS A 345 17.33 79.67 -23.72
C LYS A 345 17.11 80.92 -22.86
N LEU A 346 17.12 80.80 -21.54
CA LEU A 346 17.00 81.93 -20.60
C LEU A 346 18.17 82.91 -20.72
N VAL A 347 19.41 82.40 -20.83
CA VAL A 347 20.60 83.21 -21.06
C VAL A 347 20.50 83.95 -22.40
N ARG A 348 20.08 83.27 -23.48
CA ARG A 348 19.89 83.88 -24.80
C ARG A 348 18.80 84.96 -24.80
N LYS A 349 17.68 84.71 -24.11
CA LYS A 349 16.59 85.70 -23.96
C LYS A 349 17.01 86.93 -23.13
N ARG A 350 17.89 86.76 -22.14
CA ARG A 350 18.52 87.87 -21.40
C ARG A 350 19.47 88.67 -22.29
N ALA A 351 20.25 88.01 -23.15
CA ALA A 351 21.13 88.68 -24.12
C ALA A 351 20.33 89.49 -25.15
N GLU A 352 19.24 88.91 -25.69
CA GLU A 352 18.32 89.58 -26.62
C GLU A 352 17.61 90.78 -25.99
N ARG A 353 17.21 90.68 -24.70
CA ARG A 353 16.66 91.83 -23.97
C ARG A 353 17.68 92.94 -23.75
N LYS A 354 18.96 92.61 -23.51
CA LYS A 354 20.04 93.61 -23.43
C LYS A 354 20.27 94.32 -24.76
N THR A 355 20.30 93.61 -25.88
CA THR A 355 20.44 94.23 -27.22
C THR A 355 19.20 95.04 -27.61
N THR A 356 18.00 94.64 -27.20
CA THR A 356 16.77 95.42 -27.44
C THR A 356 16.71 96.68 -26.57
N ALA A 357 17.23 96.63 -25.33
CA ALA A 357 17.35 97.81 -24.47
C ALA A 357 18.37 98.82 -25.01
N LEU A 358 19.52 98.37 -25.51
CA LEU A 358 20.51 99.21 -26.20
C LEU A 358 19.98 99.84 -27.49
N ARG A 359 19.11 99.14 -28.22
CA ARG A 359 18.43 99.69 -29.41
C ARG A 359 17.35 100.73 -29.08
N LYS A 360 16.77 100.69 -27.88
CA LYS A 360 15.78 101.69 -27.40
C LYS A 360 16.43 102.92 -26.75
N SER A 361 17.66 102.81 -26.24
CA SER A 361 18.42 103.96 -25.73
C SER A 361 19.12 104.77 -26.82
N GLY A 362 19.25 104.24 -28.05
CA GLY A 362 19.76 104.99 -29.22
C GLY A 362 18.73 105.86 -29.93
N ARG A 363 17.50 105.96 -29.40
CA ARG A 363 16.41 106.81 -29.92
C ARG A 363 15.89 107.73 -28.81
N ARG A 364 16.77 108.55 -28.25
CA ARG A 364 16.48 109.84 -27.60
C ARG A 364 17.81 110.58 -27.51
N LYS A 365 17.78 111.82 -28.01
CA LYS A 365 18.86 112.79 -28.06
C LYS A 365 19.58 112.95 -26.73
#